data_AF-A0A933QL37-F1
#
_entry.id   AF-A0A933QL37-F1
#
_cell.length_a   1.000
_cell.length_b   1.000
_cell.length_c   1.000
_cell.angle_alpha   90.00
_cell.angle_beta   90.00
_cell.angle_gamma   90.00
#
_symmetry.space_group_name_H-M   'P 1'
#
loop_
_entity.id
_entity.type
_entity.pdbx_description
1 polymer ?
#
loop_
_entity_poly.entity_id
_entity_poly.type
_entity_poly.pdbx_seq_one_letter_code
_entity_poly.pdbx_strand_id
1 'polypeptide(L)'
;MSEWIQSHKISAAWLALDAGDNDPARFFTYWLAAIQTVHASVGEFASPLLRLPQLPPLESLVAPILNDLANLSQDMTLILDDYHVIENEIIHNALTFLLEHLPPKIHSVIATRAGPPLPLSRLRAHNQLVELRGQDLQWNTNEVAAFLNRTIAIKLSRDDVEALTERT
;
A
#
# COMPACT_ATOMS: atom_id res chain seq x y z
N MET A 1 7.15 3.05 8.60
CA MET A 1 5.78 2.49 8.58
C MET A 1 5.71 1.13 9.30
N SER A 2 6.73 0.26 9.21
CA SER A 2 6.76 -1.04 9.92
C SER A 2 6.71 -0.92 11.45
N GLU A 3 7.46 0.04 12.01
CA GLU A 3 7.50 0.33 13.45
C GLU A 3 6.19 0.95 13.99
N TRP A 4 5.47 1.69 13.13
CA TRP A 4 4.16 2.27 13.47
C TRP A 4 3.06 1.21 13.54
N ILE A 5 3.08 0.22 12.63
CA ILE A 5 2.13 -0.90 12.60
C ILE A 5 2.27 -1.77 13.86
N GLN A 6 3.50 -2.08 14.27
CA GLN A 6 3.77 -2.90 15.46
C GLN A 6 3.36 -2.21 16.76
N SER A 7 3.49 -0.88 16.85
CA SER A 7 3.11 -0.11 18.04
C SER A 7 1.59 0.08 18.20
N HIS A 8 0.81 -0.06 17.12
CA HIS A 8 -0.64 0.21 17.12
C HIS A 8 -1.52 -1.06 16.98
N LYS A 9 -0.94 -2.27 17.01
CA LYS A 9 -1.64 -3.56 16.83
C LYS A 9 -2.53 -3.62 15.56
N ILE A 10 -2.08 -2.97 14.48
CA ILE A 10 -2.81 -3.00 13.22
C ILE A 10 -2.51 -4.33 12.52
N SER A 11 -3.56 -5.05 12.14
CA SER A 11 -3.47 -6.26 11.33
C SER A 11 -3.14 -5.86 9.89
N ALA A 12 -1.85 -5.88 9.53
CA ALA A 12 -1.39 -5.33 8.26
C ALA A 12 -0.64 -6.36 7.40
N ALA A 13 -1.08 -6.50 6.16
CA ALA A 13 -0.40 -7.24 5.11
C ALA A 13 0.43 -6.25 4.27
N TRP A 14 1.75 -6.41 4.24
CA TRP A 14 2.64 -5.50 3.52
C TRP A 14 3.27 -6.19 2.32
N LEU A 15 3.16 -5.56 1.15
CA LEU A 15 3.90 -5.90 -0.06
C LEU A 15 4.73 -4.70 -0.54
N ALA A 16 6.05 -4.83 -0.49
CA ALA A 16 6.96 -3.89 -1.12
C ALA A 16 7.24 -4.36 -2.55
N LEU A 17 6.95 -3.52 -3.53
CA LEU A 17 6.99 -3.88 -4.94
C LEU A 17 8.36 -3.60 -5.56
N ASP A 18 8.79 -4.47 -6.46
CA ASP A 18 9.96 -4.26 -7.31
C ASP A 18 9.61 -4.35 -8.80
N ALA A 19 10.56 -3.98 -9.66
CA ALA A 19 10.34 -4.00 -11.11
C ALA A 19 10.00 -5.39 -11.68
N GLY A 20 10.43 -6.47 -11.00
CA GLY A 20 10.11 -7.84 -11.36
C GLY A 20 8.64 -8.20 -11.15
N ASP A 21 7.93 -7.44 -10.31
CA ASP A 21 6.50 -7.65 -10.05
C ASP A 21 5.59 -7.07 -11.15
N ASN A 22 6.16 -6.65 -12.29
CA ASN A 22 5.41 -6.35 -13.52
C ASN A 22 4.90 -7.61 -14.23
N ASP A 23 5.30 -8.80 -13.81
CA ASP A 23 4.66 -10.05 -14.22
C ASP A 23 3.37 -10.28 -13.41
N PRO A 24 2.18 -10.38 -14.03
CA PRO A 24 0.93 -10.50 -13.30
C PRO A 24 0.86 -11.74 -12.39
N ALA A 25 1.44 -12.87 -12.80
CA ALA A 25 1.37 -14.10 -12.00
C ALA A 25 2.19 -13.95 -10.72
N ARG A 26 3.39 -13.39 -10.85
CA ARG A 26 4.26 -13.04 -9.73
C ARG A 26 3.60 -12.02 -8.81
N PHE A 27 3.06 -10.93 -9.38
CA PHE A 27 2.37 -9.89 -8.61
C PHE A 27 1.28 -10.48 -7.73
N PHE A 28 0.33 -11.23 -8.31
CA PHE A 28 -0.78 -11.80 -7.52
C PHE A 28 -0.32 -12.89 -6.56
N THR A 29 0.76 -13.61 -6.88
CA THR A 29 1.38 -14.56 -5.95
C THR A 29 1.90 -13.87 -4.71
N TYR A 30 2.64 -12.77 -4.85
CA TYR A 30 3.17 -12.03 -3.72
C TYR A 30 2.11 -11.22 -2.98
N TRP A 31 1.13 -10.68 -3.71
CA TRP A 31 -0.03 -10.03 -3.13
C TRP A 31 -0.84 -10.98 -2.24
N LEU A 32 -1.15 -12.17 -2.74
CA LEU A 32 -1.84 -13.19 -1.95
C LEU A 32 -0.97 -13.66 -0.77
N ALA A 33 0.33 -13.87 -0.98
CA ALA A 33 1.25 -14.27 0.07
C ALA A 33 1.30 -13.23 1.21
N ALA A 34 1.30 -11.92 0.87
CA ALA A 34 1.27 -10.85 1.86
C ALA A 34 -0.01 -10.92 2.73
N ILE A 35 -1.17 -11.15 2.13
CA ILE A 35 -2.44 -11.32 2.86
C ILE A 35 -2.38 -12.57 3.76
N GLN A 36 -1.81 -13.66 3.26
CA GLN A 36 -1.70 -14.92 4.00
C GLN A 36 -0.77 -14.83 5.22
N THR A 37 0.11 -13.83 5.30
CA THR A 37 0.88 -13.56 6.54
C THR A 37 0.01 -13.18 7.73
N VAL A 38 -1.17 -12.63 7.44
CA VAL A 38 -2.17 -12.21 8.44
C VAL A 38 -3.29 -13.25 8.55
N HIS A 39 -3.82 -13.69 7.41
CA HIS A 39 -4.91 -14.64 7.34
C HIS A 39 -4.59 -15.79 6.37
N ALA A 40 -3.95 -16.84 6.89
CA ALA A 40 -3.42 -17.96 6.10
C ALA A 40 -4.46 -18.68 5.23
N SER A 41 -5.74 -18.68 5.61
CA SER A 41 -6.81 -19.37 4.88
C SER A 41 -7.33 -18.60 3.66
N VAL A 42 -6.94 -17.33 3.47
CA VAL A 42 -7.40 -16.54 2.34
C VAL A 42 -6.77 -17.05 1.04
N GLY A 43 -7.58 -17.20 0.00
CA GLY A 43 -7.13 -17.52 -1.35
C GLY A 43 -6.58 -18.94 -1.51
N GLU A 44 -6.92 -19.88 -0.64
CA GLU A 44 -6.55 -21.29 -0.78
C GLU A 44 -7.01 -21.87 -2.13
N PHE A 45 -8.19 -21.45 -2.61
CA PHE A 45 -8.70 -21.84 -3.94
C PHE A 45 -7.96 -21.13 -5.09
N ALA A 46 -7.52 -19.89 -4.89
CA ALA A 46 -6.88 -19.08 -5.92
C ALA A 46 -5.38 -19.39 -6.08
N SER A 47 -4.72 -19.87 -5.01
CA SER A 47 -3.27 -20.14 -5.01
C SER A 47 -2.81 -21.13 -6.09
N PRO A 48 -3.51 -22.25 -6.36
CA PRO A 48 -3.17 -23.14 -7.47
C PRO A 48 -3.32 -22.49 -8.85
N LEU A 49 -4.30 -21.59 -9.01
CA LEU A 49 -4.56 -20.92 -10.29
C LEU A 49 -3.43 -19.98 -10.70
N LEU A 50 -2.73 -19.40 -9.72
CA LEU A 50 -1.55 -18.54 -9.92
C LEU A 50 -0.32 -19.29 -10.42
N ARG A 51 -0.31 -20.62 -10.27
CA ARG A 51 0.80 -21.49 -10.70
C ARG A 51 0.58 -22.10 -12.08
N LEU A 52 -0.56 -21.80 -12.72
CA LEU A 52 -0.85 -22.29 -14.05
C LEU A 52 0.08 -21.62 -15.07
N PRO A 53 0.48 -22.34 -16.15
CA PRO A 53 1.31 -21.77 -17.22
C PRO A 53 0.66 -20.56 -17.90
N GLN A 54 -0.66 -20.51 -17.88
CA GLN A 54 -1.46 -19.39 -18.36
C GLN A 54 -2.43 -18.99 -17.26
N LEU A 55 -2.41 -17.72 -16.89
CA LEU A 55 -3.35 -17.18 -15.90
C LEU A 55 -4.78 -17.25 -16.43
N PRO A 56 -5.75 -17.65 -15.59
CA PRO A 56 -7.16 -17.49 -15.92
C PRO A 56 -7.51 -16.00 -16.02
N PRO A 57 -8.72 -15.67 -16.53
CA PRO A 57 -9.24 -14.32 -16.44
C PRO A 57 -9.10 -13.79 -15.02
N LEU A 58 -8.61 -12.56 -14.93
CA LEU A 58 -8.23 -11.93 -13.67
C LEU A 58 -9.39 -11.85 -12.67
N GLU A 59 -10.61 -11.62 -13.14
CA GLU A 59 -11.83 -11.64 -12.33
C GLU A 59 -12.04 -13.01 -11.66
N SER A 60 -11.75 -14.11 -12.37
CA SER A 60 -11.86 -15.48 -11.83
C SER A 60 -10.80 -15.79 -10.78
N LEU A 61 -9.66 -15.09 -10.83
CA LEU A 61 -8.61 -15.17 -9.83
C LEU A 61 -8.92 -14.32 -8.60
N VAL A 62 -9.42 -13.10 -8.82
CA VAL A 62 -9.61 -12.08 -7.79
C VAL A 62 -10.91 -12.27 -7.01
N ALA A 63 -12.01 -12.64 -7.67
CA ALA A 63 -13.32 -12.74 -7.03
C ALA A 63 -13.36 -13.74 -5.86
N PRO A 64 -12.75 -14.95 -5.94
CA PRO A 64 -12.67 -15.86 -4.80
C PRO A 64 -11.92 -15.24 -3.61
N ILE A 65 -10.83 -14.50 -3.87
CA ILE A 65 -10.05 -13.85 -2.82
C ILE A 65 -10.87 -12.73 -2.16
N LEU A 66 -11.61 -11.94 -2.94
CA LEU A 66 -12.52 -10.93 -2.40
C LEU A 66 -13.62 -11.54 -1.51
N ASN A 67 -14.16 -12.71 -1.88
CA ASN A 67 -15.13 -13.42 -1.07
C ASN A 67 -14.52 -13.92 0.25
N ASP A 68 -13.30 -14.45 0.21
CA ASP A 68 -12.58 -14.86 1.42
C ASP A 68 -12.35 -13.66 2.35
N LEU A 69 -11.90 -12.54 1.79
CA LEU A 69 -11.71 -11.28 2.52
C LEU A 69 -13.03 -10.76 3.13
N ALA A 70 -14.15 -10.89 2.42
CA ALA A 70 -15.46 -10.45 2.92
C ALA A 70 -15.93 -11.27 4.12
N ASN A 71 -15.50 -12.53 4.22
CA ASN A 71 -15.84 -13.43 5.32
C ASN A 71 -14.95 -13.25 6.56
N LEU A 72 -13.93 -12.39 6.50
CA LEU A 72 -13.08 -12.14 7.65
C LEU A 72 -13.85 -11.42 8.77
N SER A 73 -13.60 -11.88 10.00
CA SER A 73 -14.22 -11.30 11.19
C SER A 73 -13.52 -10.02 11.63
N GLN A 74 -12.22 -9.89 11.36
CA GLN A 74 -11.35 -8.79 11.79
C GLN A 74 -11.01 -7.85 10.64
N ASP A 75 -10.72 -6.59 10.99
CA ASP A 75 -10.25 -5.59 10.05
C ASP A 75 -8.79 -5.87 9.65
N MET A 76 -8.44 -5.58 8.39
CA MET A 76 -7.09 -5.74 7.88
C MET A 76 -6.72 -4.57 6.98
N THR A 77 -5.47 -4.13 7.05
CA THR A 77 -4.90 -3.14 6.12
C THR A 77 -3.92 -3.81 5.18
N LEU A 78 -4.18 -3.73 3.88
CA LEU A 78 -3.24 -4.10 2.83
C LEU A 78 -2.41 -2.87 2.46
N ILE A 79 -1.09 -3.02 2.44
CA ILE A 79 -0.16 -1.95 2.09
C ILE A 79 0.64 -2.37 0.86
N LEU A 80 0.53 -1.58 -0.21
CA LEU A 80 1.36 -1.68 -1.40
C LEU A 80 2.37 -0.54 -1.37
N ASP A 81 3.64 -0.88 -1.18
CA ASP A 81 4.73 0.09 -1.14
C ASP A 81 5.48 0.13 -2.48
N ASP A 82 6.02 1.30 -2.80
CA ASP A 82 6.71 1.61 -4.05
C ASP A 82 5.88 1.33 -5.34
N TYR A 83 4.56 1.51 -5.31
CA TYR A 83 3.67 1.14 -6.43
C TYR A 83 3.99 1.77 -7.80
N HIS A 84 4.67 2.92 -7.84
CA HIS A 84 5.19 3.53 -9.07
C HIS A 84 6.09 2.63 -9.93
N VAL A 85 6.66 1.55 -9.39
CA VAL A 85 7.48 0.59 -10.16
C VAL A 85 6.64 -0.35 -11.03
N ILE A 86 5.33 -0.41 -10.81
CA ILE A 86 4.39 -1.19 -11.61
C ILE A 86 3.91 -0.33 -12.78
N GLU A 87 4.12 -0.84 -13.98
CA GLU A 87 3.73 -0.23 -15.25
C GLU A 87 2.75 -1.12 -16.04
N ASN A 88 2.53 -2.35 -15.59
CA ASN A 88 1.69 -3.31 -16.29
C ASN A 88 0.18 -3.00 -16.14
N GLU A 89 -0.46 -2.67 -17.27
CA GLU A 89 -1.89 -2.36 -17.37
C GLU A 89 -2.82 -3.47 -16.83
N ILE A 90 -2.45 -4.74 -16.96
CA ILE A 90 -3.25 -5.85 -16.42
C ILE A 90 -3.32 -5.75 -14.89
N ILE A 91 -2.20 -5.41 -14.25
CA ILE A 91 -2.12 -5.25 -12.79
C ILE A 91 -2.91 -4.01 -12.36
N HIS A 92 -2.81 -2.90 -13.08
CA HIS A 92 -3.57 -1.69 -12.79
C HIS A 92 -5.09 -1.88 -12.90
N ASN A 93 -5.54 -2.58 -13.94
CA ASN A 93 -6.96 -2.92 -14.11
C ASN A 93 -7.44 -3.87 -13.00
N ALA A 94 -6.61 -4.83 -12.58
CA ALA A 94 -6.93 -5.70 -11.46
C ALA A 94 -7.09 -4.95 -10.15
N LEU A 95 -6.14 -4.06 -9.85
CA LEU A 95 -6.17 -3.29 -8.62
C LEU A 95 -7.33 -2.32 -8.61
N THR A 96 -7.67 -1.74 -9.75
CA THR A 96 -8.89 -0.95 -9.90
C THR A 96 -10.12 -1.80 -9.54
N PHE A 97 -10.26 -2.98 -10.13
CA PHE A 97 -11.36 -3.89 -9.81
C PHE A 97 -11.38 -4.29 -8.33
N LEU A 98 -10.23 -4.63 -7.75
CA LEU A 98 -10.08 -4.95 -6.33
C LEU A 98 -10.58 -3.80 -5.46
N LEU A 99 -10.06 -2.59 -5.66
CA LEU A 99 -10.38 -1.41 -4.85
C LEU A 99 -11.87 -1.05 -4.92
N GLU A 100 -12.50 -1.24 -6.08
CA GLU A 100 -13.95 -1.01 -6.25
C GLU A 100 -14.83 -2.03 -5.51
N HIS A 101 -14.29 -3.21 -5.20
CA HIS A 101 -15.02 -4.32 -4.58
C HIS A 101 -14.47 -4.73 -3.20
N LEU A 102 -13.53 -3.96 -2.63
CA LEU A 102 -12.96 -4.27 -1.33
C LEU A 102 -14.06 -4.29 -0.25
N PRO A 103 -14.10 -5.33 0.60
CA PRO A 103 -15.03 -5.35 1.73
C PRO A 103 -14.76 -4.20 2.70
N PRO A 104 -15.77 -3.66 3.42
CA PRO A 104 -15.60 -2.49 4.28
C PRO A 104 -14.55 -2.62 5.39
N LYS A 105 -14.24 -3.85 5.81
CA LYS A 105 -13.24 -4.17 6.84
C LYS A 105 -11.80 -4.20 6.31
N ILE A 106 -11.64 -4.16 4.99
CA ILE A 106 -10.35 -4.23 4.33
C ILE A 106 -10.00 -2.85 3.80
N HIS A 107 -8.92 -2.30 4.33
CA HIS A 107 -8.39 -1.02 3.91
C HIS A 107 -7.18 -1.24 3.02
N SER A 108 -7.03 -0.44 1.97
CA SER A 108 -5.86 -0.45 1.11
C SER A 108 -5.09 0.85 1.23
N VAL A 109 -3.78 0.75 1.41
CA VAL A 109 -2.84 1.86 1.43
C VAL A 109 -1.86 1.65 0.28
N ILE A 110 -1.78 2.64 -0.61
CA ILE A 110 -0.86 2.61 -1.75
C ILE A 110 0.14 3.74 -1.57
N ALA A 111 1.39 3.39 -1.28
CA ALA A 111 2.50 4.32 -1.26
C ALA A 111 3.17 4.34 -2.64
N THR A 112 3.33 5.53 -3.19
CA THR A 112 3.83 5.73 -4.55
C THR A 112 4.47 7.09 -4.71
N ARG A 113 5.49 7.17 -5.57
CA ARG A 113 6.20 8.42 -5.87
C ARG A 113 5.59 9.19 -7.04
N ALA A 114 4.78 8.52 -7.85
CA ALA A 114 4.05 9.09 -8.98
C ALA A 114 2.56 8.77 -8.85
N GLY A 115 1.72 9.63 -9.42
CA GLY A 115 0.28 9.38 -9.46
C GLY A 115 0.00 8.04 -10.15
N PRO A 116 -0.63 7.07 -9.46
CA PRO A 116 -0.86 5.75 -10.05
C PRO A 116 -1.93 5.84 -11.14
N PRO A 117 -1.88 5.00 -12.19
CA PRO A 117 -2.89 4.94 -13.24
C PRO A 117 -4.16 4.21 -12.73
N LEU A 118 -4.71 4.69 -11.62
CA LEU A 118 -5.95 4.22 -11.00
C LEU A 118 -7.01 5.31 -11.14
N PRO A 119 -8.32 4.97 -11.16
CA PRO A 119 -9.40 5.95 -11.30
C PRO A 119 -9.64 6.74 -10.00
N LEU A 120 -8.62 7.45 -9.50
CA LEU A 120 -8.64 8.18 -8.23
C LEU A 120 -9.77 9.22 -8.17
N SER A 121 -10.10 9.86 -9.29
CA SER A 121 -11.21 10.80 -9.37
C SER A 121 -12.56 10.15 -9.02
N ARG A 122 -12.76 8.90 -9.43
CA ARG A 122 -13.98 8.13 -9.12
C ARG A 122 -14.01 7.79 -7.63
N LEU A 123 -12.92 7.27 -7.08
CA LEU A 123 -12.83 6.94 -5.65
C LEU A 123 -13.02 8.19 -4.77
N ARG A 124 -12.46 9.32 -5.19
CA ARG A 124 -12.64 10.63 -4.52
C ARG A 124 -14.10 11.07 -4.52
N ALA A 125 -14.80 10.96 -5.65
CA ALA A 125 -16.21 11.33 -5.75
C ALA A 125 -17.13 10.50 -4.83
N HIS A 126 -16.71 9.28 -4.47
CA HIS A 126 -17.45 8.39 -3.58
C HIS A 126 -16.97 8.47 -2.11
N ASN A 127 -16.09 9.42 -1.76
CA ASN A 127 -15.45 9.52 -0.43
C ASN A 127 -14.72 8.22 -0.01
N GLN A 128 -14.19 7.47 -0.96
CA GLN A 128 -13.44 6.23 -0.74
C GLN A 128 -11.91 6.42 -0.86
N LEU A 129 -11.45 7.68 -0.93
CA LEU A 129 -10.03 8.02 -1.09
C LEU A 129 -9.61 9.07 -0.07
N VAL A 130 -8.57 8.75 0.68
CA VAL A 130 -7.74 9.71 1.40
C VAL A 130 -6.41 9.79 0.66
N GLU A 131 -6.05 10.98 0.19
CA GLU A 131 -4.80 11.23 -0.53
C GLU A 131 -3.90 12.10 0.34
N LEU A 132 -2.72 11.60 0.70
CA LEU A 132 -1.68 12.34 1.40
C LEU A 132 -0.55 12.63 0.41
N ARG A 133 -0.35 13.89 0.05
CA ARG A 133 0.73 14.29 -0.86
C ARG A 133 1.96 14.67 -0.06
N GLY A 134 3.13 14.63 -0.72
CA GLY A 134 4.38 15.07 -0.11
C GLY A 134 4.31 16.50 0.45
N GLN A 135 3.47 17.37 -0.13
CA GLN A 135 3.20 18.73 0.36
C GLN A 135 2.41 18.76 1.68
N ASP A 136 1.51 17.78 1.88
CA ASP A 136 0.73 17.62 3.12
C ASP A 136 1.57 17.02 4.26
N LEU A 137 2.73 16.44 3.92
CA LEU A 137 3.70 15.83 4.83
C LEU A 137 4.98 16.68 4.98
N GLN A 138 5.03 17.87 4.37
CA GLN A 138 6.13 18.80 4.59
C GLN A 138 6.12 19.21 6.06
N TRP A 139 7.11 18.73 6.81
CA TRP A 139 7.31 19.20 8.16
C TRP A 139 7.46 20.71 8.14
N ASN A 140 6.60 21.40 8.88
CA ASN A 140 6.85 22.80 9.15
C ASN A 140 8.14 22.92 9.98
N THR A 141 8.80 24.08 9.95
CA THR A 141 10.09 24.30 10.64
C THR A 141 10.03 23.93 12.13
N ASN A 142 8.85 24.01 12.76
CA ASN A 142 8.65 23.63 14.16
C ASN A 142 8.64 22.11 14.37
N GLU A 143 8.10 21.33 13.43
CA GLU A 143 8.09 19.86 13.45
C GLU A 143 9.49 19.28 13.17
N VAL A 144 10.24 19.88 12.23
CA VAL A 144 11.65 19.54 11.98
C VAL A 144 12.48 19.79 13.24
N ALA A 145 12.34 20.97 13.85
CA ALA A 145 13.05 21.31 15.09
C ALA A 145 12.65 20.40 16.25
N ALA A 146 11.38 20.02 16.37
CA ALA A 146 10.90 19.11 17.41
C ALA A 146 11.44 17.68 17.21
N PHE A 147 11.50 17.17 15.98
CA PHE A 147 12.07 15.86 15.67
C PHE A 147 13.59 15.83 15.89
N LEU A 148 14.32 16.83 15.41
CA LEU A 148 15.76 16.93 15.60
C LEU A 148 16.13 16.98 17.08
N ASN A 149 15.43 17.78 17.89
CA ASN A 149 15.66 17.85 19.33
C ASN A 149 15.32 16.55 20.08
N ARG A 150 14.49 15.67 19.50
CA ARG A 150 14.02 14.44 20.15
C ARG A 150 14.86 13.21 19.77
N THR A 151 15.38 13.17 18.54
CA THR A 151 16.12 12.02 17.98
C THR A 151 17.64 12.21 18.09
N ILE A 152 18.11 13.46 18.06
CA ILE A 152 19.52 13.81 18.12
C ILE A 152 19.66 14.78 19.29
N ALA A 153 20.29 14.38 20.39
CA ALA A 153 20.53 15.24 21.55
C ALA A 153 21.60 16.32 21.25
N ILE A 154 21.48 17.04 20.14
CA ILE A 154 22.29 18.19 19.78
C ILE A 154 21.34 19.38 19.83
N LYS A 155 21.57 20.29 20.78
CA LYS A 155 20.93 21.60 20.81
C LYS A 155 21.45 22.39 19.61
N LEU A 156 20.82 22.23 18.45
CA LEU A 156 21.08 23.08 17.29
C LEU A 156 20.47 24.45 17.57
N SER A 157 21.29 25.48 17.42
CA SER A 157 20.86 26.87 17.56
C SER A 157 20.03 27.28 16.34
N ARG A 158 19.27 28.38 16.44
CA ARG A 158 18.46 28.89 15.30
C ARG A 158 19.31 29.10 14.04
N ASP A 159 20.56 29.51 14.21
CA ASP A 159 21.50 29.81 13.13
C ASP A 159 21.91 28.55 12.35
N ASP A 160 21.91 27.37 12.99
CA ASP A 160 22.27 26.10 12.34
C ASP A 160 21.14 25.55 11.46
N VAL A 161 19.88 25.90 11.78
CA VAL A 161 18.69 25.46 11.03
C VAL A 161 18.56 26.25 9.73
N GLU A 162 18.85 27.56 9.76
CA GLU A 162 18.80 28.42 8.56
C GLU A 162 19.86 28.00 7.52
N ALA A 163 21.06 27.61 7.97
CA ALA A 163 22.14 27.14 7.09
C ALA A 163 21.84 25.79 6.40
N LEU A 164 20.94 24.98 6.96
CA LEU A 164 20.58 23.67 6.40
C LEU A 164 19.53 23.79 5.28
N THR A 165 18.70 24.84 5.32
CA THR A 165 17.67 25.12 4.30
C THR A 165 18.21 25.75 3.01
N GLU A 166 19.43 26.30 2.99
CA GLU A 166 20.03 26.92 1.79
C GLU A 166 20.79 25.93 0.87
N ARG A 167 20.91 24.64 1.24
CA ARG A 167 21.68 23.64 0.47
C ARG A 167 20.88 22.42 -0.01
N THR A 168 19.57 22.56 -0.18
CA THR A 168 18.68 21.59 -0.87
C THR A 168 17.68 22.34 -1.72
#